data_AF-A0A9E2R5Z0-F1
#
_entry.id   AF-A0A9E2R5Z0-F1
#
_cell.length_a   1.000
_cell.length_b   1.000
_cell.length_c   1.000
_cell.angle_alpha   90.00
_cell.angle_beta   90.00
_cell.angle_gamma   90.00
#
_symmetry.space_group_name_H-M   'P 1'
#
loop_
_entity.id
_entity.type
_entity.pdbx_description
1 polymer ?
#
loop_
_entity_poly.entity_id
_entity_poly.type
_entity_poly.pdbx_seq_one_letter_code
_entity_poly.pdbx_strand_id
1 'polypeptide(L)'
;MNWPRADRQGPGRGHAFDAHAAEGEHERAPAGRLASVRFQLLSWLRLPPAQHVWILFICAIVGSFFVHEIGHCAVAWVRGLPAIPTPAKEYLLRPVPPAVQAQVALGGILGTVAVLAAAVGFVQSNPTTARSAALGGALTAPGFYTLRFLLAGRGHDATEFQEAQAALGLSYSGHAVDWLFVALFVVSAVFWCWRVGLRRLTRRLAGRLIGGALTALVVVVVLQSVNNALFDPLFER
;
A
#
# COMPACT_ATOMS: atom_id res chain seq x y z
N MET A 1 -45.63 26.22 6.30
CA MET A 1 -44.89 26.31 7.58
C MET A 1 -44.04 27.57 7.52
N ASN A 2 -44.46 28.59 8.25
CA ASN A 2 -43.89 29.94 8.25
C ASN A 2 -42.75 30.03 9.27
N TRP A 3 -41.58 30.48 8.83
CA TRP A 3 -40.45 30.81 9.70
C TRP A 3 -40.32 32.34 9.77
N PRO A 4 -40.22 32.96 10.97
CA PRO A 4 -40.05 34.40 11.06
C PRO A 4 -38.59 34.81 10.77
N ARG A 5 -38.44 35.90 10.00
CA ARG A 5 -37.20 36.69 9.90
C ARG A 5 -37.01 37.53 11.16
N ALA A 6 -35.76 37.66 11.60
CA ALA A 6 -35.34 38.70 12.53
C ALA A 6 -34.18 39.49 11.90
N ASP A 7 -34.49 40.71 11.49
CA ASP A 7 -33.54 41.79 11.21
C ASP A 7 -33.28 42.59 12.51
N ARG A 8 -32.04 43.07 12.69
CA ARG A 8 -31.59 44.34 13.34
C ARG A 8 -30.05 44.29 13.43
N GLN A 9 -29.30 45.09 12.65
CA GLN A 9 -28.85 46.47 12.91
C GLN A 9 -28.24 46.66 14.33
N GLY A 10 -27.02 47.16 14.55
CA GLY A 10 -26.13 48.00 13.75
C GLY A 10 -24.72 48.16 14.39
N PRO A 11 -23.95 49.22 14.03
CA PRO A 11 -22.49 49.27 14.11
C PRO A 11 -21.92 50.00 15.33
N GLY A 12 -20.72 49.64 15.77
CA GLY A 12 -19.93 50.38 16.75
C GLY A 12 -18.48 50.57 16.29
N ARG A 13 -18.16 51.79 15.83
CA ARG A 13 -16.78 52.30 15.72
C ARG A 13 -16.30 52.69 17.12
N GLY A 14 -15.01 52.46 17.40
CA GLY A 14 -14.39 52.90 18.65
C GLY A 14 -12.87 52.86 18.61
N HIS A 15 -12.30 53.98 18.15
CA HIS A 15 -11.05 54.64 18.55
C HIS A 15 -9.70 53.92 18.66
N ALA A 16 -8.74 54.57 17.97
CA ALA A 16 -7.30 54.50 18.10
C ALA A 16 -6.80 54.74 19.53
N PHE A 17 -5.66 54.12 19.85
CA PHE A 17 -4.69 54.66 20.80
C PHE A 17 -3.29 54.30 20.31
N ASP A 18 -2.59 55.30 19.78
CA ASP A 18 -1.14 55.32 19.64
C ASP A 18 -0.52 55.69 21.00
N ALA A 19 0.50 54.96 21.42
CA ALA A 19 1.46 55.46 22.40
C ALA A 19 2.82 54.80 22.16
N HIS A 20 3.73 55.62 21.63
CA HIS A 20 5.16 55.40 21.63
C HIS A 20 5.68 55.15 23.06
N ALA A 21 6.51 54.12 23.23
CA ALA A 21 7.53 54.08 24.27
C ALA A 21 8.81 53.54 23.66
N ALA A 22 9.85 54.36 23.73
CA ALA A 22 11.18 54.11 23.25
C ALA A 22 12.02 53.37 24.31
N GLU A 23 13.16 52.87 23.83
CA GLU A 23 14.39 52.54 24.56
C GLU A 23 14.50 51.19 25.28
N GLY A 24 15.53 50.45 24.87
CA GLY A 24 15.95 49.20 25.47
C GLY A 24 16.79 48.35 24.50
N GLU A 25 17.85 48.92 23.91
CA GLU A 25 18.90 48.16 23.23
C GLU A 25 19.62 47.28 24.26
N HIS A 26 19.16 46.04 24.40
CA HIS A 26 19.96 44.97 24.98
C HIS A 26 20.37 44.01 23.86
N GLU A 27 21.62 44.18 23.45
CA GLU A 27 22.43 43.27 22.66
C GLU A 27 22.37 41.86 23.26
N ARG A 28 21.44 41.04 22.78
CA ARG A 28 21.38 39.60 23.07
C ARG A 28 21.92 38.85 21.85
N ALA A 29 23.03 38.15 22.08
CA ALA A 29 23.71 37.25 21.16
C ALA A 29 22.74 36.28 20.44
N PRO A 30 23.08 35.81 19.22
CA PRO A 30 22.14 35.18 18.31
C PRO A 30 21.85 33.73 18.71
N ALA A 31 20.92 33.53 19.65
CA ALA A 31 20.29 32.22 19.92
C ALA A 31 19.30 31.77 18.81
N GLY A 32 19.28 32.46 17.67
CA GLY A 32 18.33 32.24 16.57
C GLY A 32 18.73 31.19 15.54
N ARG A 33 19.95 30.63 15.57
CA ARG A 33 20.41 29.67 14.54
C ARG A 33 20.14 28.20 14.84
N LEU A 34 19.99 27.80 16.11
CA LEU A 34 19.65 26.41 16.45
C LEU A 34 18.14 26.14 16.49
N ALA A 35 17.33 27.17 16.83
CA ALA A 35 15.86 27.07 16.78
C ALA A 35 15.34 27.01 15.33
N SER A 36 15.97 27.72 14.39
CA SER A 36 15.55 27.73 12.98
C SER A 36 15.83 26.40 12.27
N VAL A 37 16.93 25.71 12.59
CA VAL A 37 17.27 24.40 12.02
C VAL A 37 16.32 23.30 12.54
N ARG A 38 15.96 23.33 13.83
CA ARG A 38 15.00 22.38 14.42
C ARG A 38 13.57 22.56 13.86
N PHE A 39 13.18 23.80 13.55
CA PHE A 39 11.89 24.10 12.94
C PHE A 39 11.85 23.73 11.44
N GLN A 40 12.97 23.90 10.72
CA GLN A 40 13.08 23.46 9.33
C GLN A 40 13.01 21.94 9.21
N LEU A 41 13.76 21.17 10.00
CA LEU A 41 13.72 19.69 9.99
C LEU A 41 12.33 19.13 10.31
N LEU A 42 11.56 19.77 11.20
CA LEU A 42 10.18 19.38 11.49
C LEU A 42 9.17 19.86 10.43
N SER A 43 9.47 20.92 9.67
CA SER A 43 8.65 21.33 8.52
C SER A 43 8.84 20.44 7.28
N TRP A 44 10.02 19.85 7.10
CA TRP A 44 10.26 18.81 6.07
C TRP A 44 9.44 17.53 6.33
N LEU A 45 9.06 17.27 7.58
CA LEU A 45 8.21 16.14 7.98
C LEU A 45 6.71 16.42 7.85
N ARG A 46 6.30 17.64 7.46
CA ARG A 46 4.90 17.99 7.22
C ARG A 46 4.60 17.95 5.73
N LEU A 47 4.63 16.76 5.15
CA LEU A 47 4.09 16.58 3.80
C LEU A 47 2.60 16.99 3.79
N PRO A 48 2.08 17.58 2.71
CA PRO A 48 0.65 17.81 2.57
C PRO A 48 -0.14 16.51 2.81
N PRO A 49 -1.35 16.57 3.40
CA PRO A 49 -2.16 15.38 3.68
C PRO A 49 -2.35 14.45 2.46
N ALA A 50 -2.35 15.01 1.25
CA ALA A 50 -2.44 14.25 0.01
C ALA A 50 -1.19 13.37 -0.26
N GLN A 51 0.01 13.85 0.07
CA GLN A 51 1.25 13.11 -0.17
C GLN A 51 1.39 11.92 0.80
N HIS A 52 0.92 12.07 2.04
CA HIS A 52 0.86 10.97 3.01
C HIS A 52 0.03 9.78 2.50
N VAL A 53 -1.07 10.04 1.79
CA VAL A 53 -1.92 8.98 1.23
C VAL A 53 -1.18 8.21 0.14
N TRP A 54 -0.44 8.90 -0.73
CA TRP A 54 0.36 8.26 -1.78
C TRP A 54 1.53 7.47 -1.22
N ILE A 55 2.22 7.99 -0.20
CA ILE A 55 3.29 7.25 0.48
C ILE A 55 2.71 6.00 1.14
N LEU A 56 1.59 6.11 1.84
CA LEU A 56 0.94 4.94 2.45
C LEU A 56 0.52 3.91 1.40
N PHE A 57 -0.01 4.35 0.26
CA PHE A 57 -0.34 3.48 -0.87
C PHE A 57 0.91 2.74 -1.37
N ILE A 58 2.01 3.45 -1.63
CA ILE A 58 3.27 2.86 -2.10
C ILE A 58 3.85 1.89 -1.05
N CYS A 59 3.91 2.29 0.22
CA CYS A 59 4.36 1.42 1.31
C CYS A 59 3.49 0.17 1.44
N ALA A 60 2.17 0.28 1.23
CA ALA A 60 1.26 -0.86 1.26
C ALA A 60 1.47 -1.79 0.05
N ILE A 61 1.86 -1.27 -1.13
CA ILE A 61 2.28 -2.11 -2.26
C ILE A 61 3.52 -2.91 -1.88
N VAL A 62 4.60 -2.21 -1.49
CA VAL A 62 5.88 -2.85 -1.15
C VAL A 62 5.70 -3.85 0.01
N GLY A 63 4.96 -3.46 1.05
CA GLY A 63 4.67 -4.33 2.17
C GLY A 63 3.82 -5.56 1.79
N SER A 64 2.88 -5.41 0.85
CA SER A 64 2.06 -6.54 0.37
C SER A 64 2.91 -7.59 -0.36
N PHE A 65 3.77 -7.16 -1.30
CA PHE A 65 4.70 -8.06 -1.95
C PHE A 65 5.70 -8.66 -0.95
N PHE A 66 6.25 -7.86 -0.05
CA PHE A 66 7.18 -8.40 0.95
C PHE A 66 6.54 -9.46 1.87
N VAL A 67 5.27 -9.29 2.24
CA VAL A 67 4.53 -10.32 3.01
C VAL A 67 4.26 -11.58 2.20
N HIS A 68 4.05 -11.46 0.88
CA HIS A 68 4.00 -12.62 -0.02
C HIS A 68 5.32 -13.40 0.01
N GLU A 69 6.46 -12.72 -0.14
CA GLU A 69 7.79 -13.36 -0.08
C GLU A 69 8.11 -13.96 1.31
N ILE A 70 7.69 -13.29 2.39
CA ILE A 70 7.75 -13.85 3.75
C ILE A 70 6.90 -15.12 3.84
N GLY A 71 5.76 -15.19 3.16
CA GLY A 71 4.92 -16.39 3.10
C GLY A 71 5.67 -17.60 2.55
N HIS A 72 6.38 -17.44 1.43
CA HIS A 72 7.27 -18.49 0.89
C HIS A 72 8.35 -18.88 1.91
N CYS A 73 9.06 -17.88 2.44
CA CYS A 73 10.17 -18.10 3.36
C CYS A 73 9.74 -18.75 4.67
N ALA A 74 8.57 -18.41 5.21
CA ALA A 74 8.05 -18.98 6.44
C ALA A 74 7.85 -20.49 6.32
N VAL A 75 7.32 -20.97 5.20
CA VAL A 75 7.19 -22.41 4.93
C VAL A 75 8.57 -23.07 4.80
N ALA A 76 9.51 -22.42 4.10
CA ALA A 76 10.88 -22.91 3.98
C ALA A 76 11.57 -23.03 5.37
N TRP A 77 11.46 -22.01 6.22
CA TRP A 77 12.05 -22.00 7.56
C TRP A 77 11.47 -23.07 8.47
N VAL A 78 10.16 -23.31 8.43
CA VAL A 78 9.50 -24.41 9.18
C VAL A 78 10.04 -25.78 8.75
N ARG A 79 10.51 -25.90 7.51
CA ARG A 79 11.14 -27.11 6.95
C ARG A 79 12.66 -27.15 7.16
N GLY A 80 13.22 -26.19 7.91
CA GLY A 80 14.67 -26.10 8.16
C GLY A 80 15.48 -25.65 6.94
N LEU A 81 14.82 -25.09 5.92
CA LEU A 81 15.48 -24.61 4.71
C LEU A 81 15.84 -23.12 4.87
N PRO A 82 17.10 -22.74 4.64
CA PRO A 82 17.51 -21.35 4.70
C PRO A 82 16.93 -20.59 3.49
N ALA A 83 16.22 -19.50 3.76
CA ALA A 83 15.60 -18.65 2.75
C ALA A 83 15.67 -17.18 3.17
N ILE A 84 15.79 -16.27 2.20
CA ILE A 84 15.83 -14.82 2.42
C ILE A 84 14.69 -14.17 1.61
N PRO A 85 13.72 -13.51 2.27
CA PRO A 85 12.73 -12.71 1.57
C PRO A 85 13.35 -11.37 1.19
N THR A 86 13.05 -10.93 -0.02
CA THR A 86 13.28 -9.56 -0.48
C THR A 86 11.96 -8.92 -0.85
N PRO A 87 11.86 -7.61 -1.09
CA PRO A 87 10.58 -6.98 -1.38
C PRO A 87 9.85 -7.50 -2.64
N ALA A 88 10.52 -8.23 -3.54
CA ALA A 88 9.95 -8.65 -4.82
C ALA A 88 10.15 -10.15 -5.17
N LYS A 89 10.90 -10.88 -4.34
CA LYS A 89 11.30 -12.27 -4.59
C LYS A 89 11.77 -12.95 -3.31
N GLU A 90 11.72 -14.27 -3.27
CA GLU A 90 12.36 -15.11 -2.27
C GLU A 90 13.63 -15.77 -2.82
N TYR A 91 14.68 -15.85 -2.00
CA TYR A 91 15.91 -16.56 -2.32
C TYR A 91 16.05 -17.79 -1.44
N LEU A 92 15.82 -18.95 -2.02
CA LEU A 92 16.05 -20.25 -1.39
C LEU A 92 17.55 -20.57 -1.47
N LEU A 93 18.25 -20.58 -0.34
CA LEU A 93 19.72 -20.71 -0.31
C LEU A 93 20.20 -22.15 -0.49
N ARG A 94 19.28 -23.09 -0.65
CA ARG A 94 19.54 -24.52 -0.93
C ARG A 94 18.42 -25.07 -1.81
N PRO A 95 18.69 -26.12 -2.60
CA PRO A 95 17.67 -26.81 -3.39
C PRO A 95 16.51 -27.29 -2.51
N VAL A 96 15.29 -26.96 -2.93
CA VAL A 96 14.07 -27.38 -2.24
C VAL A 96 13.63 -28.74 -2.79
N PRO A 97 13.37 -29.74 -1.93
CA PRO A 97 12.81 -31.00 -2.39
C PRO A 97 11.48 -30.77 -3.11
N PRO A 98 11.18 -31.49 -4.21
CA PRO A 98 9.92 -31.32 -4.95
C PRO A 98 8.67 -31.44 -4.06
N ALA A 99 8.70 -32.31 -3.05
CA ALA A 99 7.61 -32.48 -2.09
C ALA A 99 7.34 -31.24 -1.20
N VAL A 100 8.30 -30.32 -1.09
CA VAL A 100 8.23 -29.09 -0.30
C VAL A 100 7.96 -27.87 -1.19
N GLN A 101 8.36 -27.90 -2.46
CA GLN A 101 8.19 -26.79 -3.41
C GLN A 101 6.74 -26.31 -3.50
N ALA A 102 5.80 -27.25 -3.66
CA ALA A 102 4.36 -26.98 -3.68
C ALA A 102 3.88 -26.18 -2.45
N GLN A 103 4.38 -26.54 -1.27
CA GLN A 103 4.00 -25.90 -0.02
C GLN A 103 4.63 -24.52 0.12
N VAL A 104 5.88 -24.35 -0.32
CA VAL A 104 6.56 -23.05 -0.35
C VAL A 104 5.77 -22.10 -1.23
N ALA A 105 5.42 -22.51 -2.45
CA ALA A 105 4.60 -21.72 -3.37
C ALA A 105 3.25 -21.33 -2.75
N LEU A 106 2.55 -22.28 -2.11
CA LEU A 106 1.31 -21.98 -1.39
C LEU A 106 1.50 -20.96 -0.26
N GLY A 107 2.66 -20.97 0.40
CA GLY A 107 3.01 -20.00 1.44
C GLY A 107 2.89 -18.55 0.98
N GLY A 108 3.37 -18.21 -0.23
CA GLY A 108 3.24 -16.86 -0.78
C GLY A 108 1.79 -16.48 -1.07
N ILE A 109 1.01 -17.40 -1.64
CA ILE A 109 -0.43 -17.19 -1.87
C ILE A 109 -1.14 -16.88 -0.55
N LEU A 110 -0.87 -17.64 0.50
CA LEU A 110 -1.45 -17.42 1.84
C LEU A 110 -0.99 -16.09 2.45
N GLY A 111 0.27 -15.70 2.24
CA GLY A 111 0.78 -14.37 2.63
C GLY A 111 -0.03 -13.24 1.99
N THR A 112 -0.29 -13.32 0.68
CA THR A 112 -1.12 -12.32 -0.02
C THR A 112 -2.56 -12.30 0.47
N VAL A 113 -3.16 -13.46 0.71
CA VAL A 113 -4.51 -13.56 1.28
C VAL A 113 -4.56 -12.90 2.66
N ALA A 114 -3.57 -13.17 3.51
CA ALA A 114 -3.51 -12.62 4.86
C ALA A 114 -3.38 -11.09 4.88
N VAL A 115 -2.48 -10.52 4.07
CA VAL A 115 -2.30 -9.06 4.01
C VAL A 115 -3.54 -8.36 3.45
N LEU A 116 -4.20 -8.95 2.45
CA LEU A 116 -5.44 -8.41 1.92
C LEU A 116 -6.57 -8.50 2.95
N ALA A 117 -6.72 -9.62 3.65
CA ALA A 117 -7.72 -9.79 4.71
C ALA A 117 -7.51 -8.76 5.84
N ALA A 118 -6.25 -8.54 6.25
CA ALA A 118 -5.91 -7.51 7.23
C ALA A 118 -6.28 -6.10 6.73
N ALA A 119 -5.99 -5.77 5.47
CA ALA A 119 -6.35 -4.48 4.88
C ALA A 119 -7.88 -4.28 4.77
N VAL A 120 -8.63 -5.33 4.42
CA VAL A 120 -10.10 -5.33 4.41
C VAL A 120 -10.64 -5.08 5.81
N GLY A 121 -10.15 -5.80 6.83
CA GLY A 121 -10.54 -5.58 8.23
C GLY A 121 -10.20 -4.16 8.72
N PHE A 122 -9.06 -3.63 8.29
CA PHE A 122 -8.65 -2.26 8.63
C PHE A 122 -9.60 -1.21 8.02
N VAL A 123 -10.06 -1.39 6.79
CA VAL A 123 -11.10 -0.53 6.16
C VAL A 123 -12.47 -0.75 6.78
N GLN A 124 -12.81 -2.00 7.13
CA GLN A 124 -14.12 -2.36 7.69
C GLN A 124 -14.47 -1.53 8.92
N SER A 125 -13.53 -1.39 9.86
CA SER A 125 -13.75 -0.65 11.11
C SER A 125 -14.02 0.84 10.91
N ASN A 126 -13.40 1.49 9.92
CA ASN A 126 -13.68 2.91 9.56
C ASN A 126 -13.08 3.25 8.17
N PRO A 127 -13.89 3.52 7.13
CA PRO A 127 -13.38 3.75 5.78
C PRO A 127 -12.86 5.19 5.59
N THR A 128 -11.59 5.44 5.96
CA THR A 128 -10.90 6.71 5.71
C THR A 128 -10.10 6.68 4.40
N THR A 129 -9.63 7.84 3.92
CA THR A 129 -8.77 7.93 2.73
C THR A 129 -7.46 7.16 2.90
N ALA A 130 -6.82 7.27 4.07
CA ALA A 130 -5.60 6.52 4.37
C ALA A 130 -5.86 5.00 4.35
N ARG A 131 -6.92 4.54 5.02
CA ARG A 131 -7.26 3.10 5.05
C ARG A 131 -7.62 2.57 3.66
N SER A 132 -8.29 3.38 2.84
CA SER A 132 -8.58 3.07 1.44
C SER A 132 -7.30 2.94 0.60
N ALA A 133 -6.31 3.82 0.83
CA ALA A 133 -5.02 3.72 0.16
C ALA A 133 -4.24 2.46 0.59
N ALA A 134 -4.26 2.10 1.87
CA ALA A 134 -3.67 0.83 2.32
C ALA A 134 -4.31 -0.38 1.64
N LEU A 135 -5.66 -0.42 1.56
CA LEU A 135 -6.37 -1.47 0.83
C LEU A 135 -6.06 -1.46 -0.67
N GLY A 136 -5.98 -0.30 -1.30
CA GLY A 136 -5.57 -0.18 -2.71
C GLY A 136 -4.16 -0.74 -2.95
N GLY A 137 -3.22 -0.47 -2.04
CA GLY A 137 -1.87 -1.03 -2.10
C GLY A 137 -1.88 -2.55 -1.94
N ALA A 138 -2.61 -3.08 -0.95
CA ALA A 138 -2.78 -4.52 -0.75
C ALA A 138 -3.45 -5.23 -1.94
N LEU A 139 -4.37 -4.55 -2.64
CA LEU A 139 -5.02 -5.05 -3.86
C LEU A 139 -4.11 -5.09 -5.09
N THR A 140 -2.91 -4.51 -5.00
CA THR A 140 -2.01 -4.43 -6.15
C THR A 140 -1.57 -5.80 -6.63
N ALA A 141 -1.07 -6.68 -5.76
CA ALA A 141 -0.68 -8.04 -6.15
C ALA A 141 -1.85 -8.83 -6.77
N PRO A 142 -3.04 -8.95 -6.13
CA PRO A 142 -4.20 -9.55 -6.76
C PRO A 142 -4.65 -8.91 -8.07
N GLY A 143 -4.55 -7.59 -8.19
CA GLY A 143 -4.88 -6.86 -9.40
C GLY A 143 -3.93 -7.17 -10.54
N PHE A 144 -2.62 -7.24 -10.27
CA PHE A 144 -1.63 -7.63 -11.27
C PHE A 144 -1.78 -9.09 -11.71
N TYR A 145 -2.03 -10.01 -10.77
CA TYR A 145 -2.32 -11.41 -11.11
C TYR A 145 -3.59 -11.54 -11.95
N THR A 146 -4.64 -10.78 -11.62
CA THR A 146 -5.87 -10.71 -12.42
C THR A 146 -5.59 -10.18 -13.83
N LEU A 147 -4.85 -9.07 -13.95
CA LEU A 147 -4.50 -8.49 -15.24
C LEU A 147 -3.67 -9.47 -16.08
N ARG A 148 -2.68 -10.12 -15.47
CA ARG A 148 -1.86 -11.16 -16.11
C ARG A 148 -2.72 -12.29 -16.66
N PHE A 149 -3.65 -12.81 -15.85
CA PHE A 149 -4.57 -13.87 -16.28
C PHE A 149 -5.43 -13.44 -17.48
N LEU A 150 -5.90 -12.18 -17.50
CA LEU A 150 -6.68 -11.66 -18.62
C LEU A 150 -5.85 -11.44 -19.90
N LEU A 151 -4.59 -11.01 -19.77
CA LEU A 151 -3.72 -10.69 -20.92
C LEU A 151 -3.03 -11.91 -21.52
N ALA A 152 -2.44 -12.75 -20.67
CA ALA A 152 -1.67 -13.93 -21.09
C ALA A 152 -2.53 -15.18 -21.25
N GLY A 153 -3.78 -15.15 -20.75
CA GLY A 153 -4.67 -16.29 -20.78
C GLY A 153 -4.35 -17.34 -19.71
N ARG A 154 -4.95 -18.52 -19.88
CA ARG A 154 -4.90 -19.64 -18.94
C ARG A 154 -3.51 -20.28 -18.91
N GLY A 155 -3.03 -20.59 -17.69
CA GLY A 155 -2.00 -21.62 -17.49
C GLY A 155 -0.62 -21.26 -18.03
N HIS A 156 -0.26 -19.97 -18.04
CA HIS A 156 1.11 -19.60 -18.35
C HIS A 156 2.06 -20.20 -17.32
N ASP A 157 3.20 -20.71 -17.79
CA ASP A 157 4.26 -21.49 -17.11
C ASP A 157 4.93 -20.76 -15.93
N ALA A 158 4.13 -20.31 -14.97
CA ALA A 158 4.58 -19.90 -13.66
C ALA A 158 4.38 -21.11 -12.75
N THR A 159 5.48 -21.81 -12.46
CA THR A 159 5.53 -22.96 -11.54
C THR A 159 4.79 -22.63 -10.25
N GLU A 160 4.93 -21.42 -9.71
CA GLU A 160 4.36 -21.03 -8.43
C GLU A 160 2.84 -21.29 -8.29
N PHE A 161 2.00 -20.87 -9.24
CA PHE A 161 0.54 -21.03 -9.09
C PHE A 161 0.12 -22.50 -9.26
N GLN A 162 0.81 -23.24 -10.11
CA GLN A 162 0.57 -24.67 -10.30
C GLN A 162 1.00 -25.47 -9.07
N GLU A 163 2.18 -25.15 -8.53
CA GLU A 163 2.75 -25.70 -7.30
C GLU A 163 1.85 -25.41 -6.09
N ALA A 164 1.40 -24.16 -5.95
CA ALA A 164 0.46 -23.78 -4.89
C ALA A 164 -0.88 -24.52 -5.01
N GLN A 165 -1.41 -24.67 -6.22
CA GLN A 165 -2.63 -25.42 -6.48
C GLN A 165 -2.45 -26.92 -6.16
N ALA A 166 -1.30 -27.49 -6.51
CA ALA A 166 -0.99 -28.88 -6.22
C ALA A 166 -0.88 -29.15 -4.72
N ALA A 167 -0.36 -28.20 -3.94
CA ALA A 167 -0.35 -28.29 -2.47
C ALA A 167 -1.77 -28.33 -1.86
N LEU A 168 -2.78 -27.83 -2.58
CA LEU A 168 -4.19 -27.92 -2.19
C LEU A 168 -4.86 -29.23 -2.63
N GLY A 169 -4.11 -30.15 -3.26
CA GLY A 169 -4.64 -31.41 -3.78
C GLY A 169 -5.48 -31.27 -5.05
N LEU A 170 -5.36 -30.14 -5.76
CA LEU A 170 -6.07 -29.86 -7.01
C LEU A 170 -5.20 -30.19 -8.23
N SER A 171 -5.79 -30.15 -9.43
CA SER A 171 -5.05 -30.43 -10.67
C SER A 171 -3.90 -29.44 -10.90
N TYR A 172 -2.78 -29.88 -11.46
CA TYR A 172 -1.61 -29.03 -11.72
C TYR A 172 -1.87 -28.09 -12.93
N SER A 173 -2.64 -27.01 -12.72
CA SER A 173 -3.03 -26.05 -13.77
C SER A 173 -2.91 -24.57 -13.37
N GLY A 174 -2.87 -24.27 -12.06
CA GLY A 174 -2.83 -22.90 -11.53
C GLY A 174 -4.16 -22.12 -11.63
N HIS A 175 -5.17 -22.64 -12.35
CA HIS A 175 -6.43 -21.93 -12.60
C HIS A 175 -7.25 -21.63 -11.35
N ALA A 176 -7.27 -22.52 -10.37
CA ALA A 176 -8.00 -22.29 -9.13
C ALA A 176 -7.39 -21.10 -8.37
N VAL A 177 -6.07 -20.96 -8.41
CA VAL A 177 -5.35 -19.84 -7.80
C VAL A 177 -5.58 -18.56 -8.60
N ASP A 178 -5.55 -18.59 -9.95
CA ASP A 178 -5.91 -17.44 -10.77
C ASP A 178 -7.33 -16.93 -10.44
N TRP A 179 -8.32 -17.82 -10.38
CA TRP A 179 -9.69 -17.47 -10.02
C TRP A 179 -9.84 -16.99 -8.58
N LEU A 180 -9.05 -17.52 -7.65
CA LEU A 180 -8.97 -17.00 -6.29
C LEU A 180 -8.54 -15.52 -6.31
N PHE A 181 -7.47 -15.16 -7.04
CA PHE A 181 -7.02 -13.77 -7.13
C PHE A 181 -8.04 -12.85 -7.80
N VAL A 182 -8.70 -13.31 -8.86
CA VAL A 182 -9.80 -12.58 -9.50
C VAL A 182 -10.92 -12.32 -8.49
N ALA A 183 -11.34 -13.35 -7.75
CA ALA A 183 -12.40 -13.24 -6.75
C ALA A 183 -11.99 -12.29 -5.61
N LEU A 184 -10.77 -12.42 -5.08
CA LEU A 184 -10.23 -11.55 -4.04
C LEU A 184 -10.20 -10.09 -4.48
N PHE A 185 -9.76 -9.82 -5.71
CA PHE A 185 -9.71 -8.47 -6.27
C PHE A 185 -11.12 -7.89 -6.42
N VAL A 186 -12.04 -8.60 -7.09
CA VAL A 186 -13.42 -8.14 -7.34
C VAL A 186 -14.19 -7.95 -6.04
N VAL A 187 -14.17 -8.94 -5.13
CA VAL A 187 -14.89 -8.88 -3.86
C VAL A 187 -14.40 -7.72 -3.00
N SER A 188 -13.09 -7.51 -2.92
CA SER A 188 -12.51 -6.40 -2.15
C SER A 188 -12.82 -5.03 -2.76
N ALA A 189 -12.80 -4.92 -4.09
CA ALA A 189 -13.18 -3.69 -4.78
C ALA A 189 -14.67 -3.36 -4.59
N VAL A 190 -15.54 -4.35 -4.70
CA VAL A 190 -16.99 -4.21 -4.43
C VAL A 190 -17.22 -3.85 -2.96
N PHE A 191 -16.55 -4.53 -2.04
CA PHE A 191 -16.60 -4.22 -0.61
C PHE A 191 -16.19 -2.77 -0.34
N TRP A 192 -15.08 -2.30 -0.92
CA TRP A 192 -14.63 -0.92 -0.77
C TRP A 192 -15.66 0.07 -1.32
N CYS A 193 -16.20 -0.17 -2.52
CA CYS A 193 -17.25 0.65 -3.12
C CYS A 193 -18.52 0.71 -2.24
N TRP A 194 -18.90 -0.41 -1.62
CA TRP A 194 -20.00 -0.46 -0.67
C TRP A 194 -19.70 0.34 0.61
N ARG A 195 -18.50 0.20 1.19
CA ARG A 195 -18.08 0.91 2.42
C ARG A 195 -17.96 2.41 2.22
N VAL A 196 -17.44 2.86 1.08
CA VAL A 196 -17.26 4.29 0.77
C VAL A 196 -18.53 4.93 0.20
N GLY A 197 -19.39 4.12 -0.42
CA GLY A 197 -20.64 4.53 -1.05
C GLY A 197 -20.46 4.92 -2.52
N LEU A 198 -21.12 4.19 -3.43
CA LEU A 198 -21.06 4.36 -4.89
C LEU A 198 -21.36 5.80 -5.36
N ARG A 199 -22.24 6.53 -4.65
CA ARG A 199 -22.58 7.94 -4.97
C ARG A 199 -21.39 8.90 -4.86
N ARG A 200 -20.29 8.48 -4.23
CA ARG A 200 -19.05 9.26 -4.09
C ARG A 200 -18.05 9.03 -5.24
N LEU A 201 -18.37 8.14 -6.21
CA LEU A 201 -17.59 7.95 -7.42
C LEU A 201 -17.73 9.17 -8.35
N THR A 202 -16.90 10.17 -8.07
CA THR A 202 -16.76 11.37 -8.91
C THR A 202 -15.70 11.14 -9.99
N ARG A 203 -15.74 11.92 -11.07
CA ARG A 203 -14.67 11.93 -12.10
C ARG A 203 -13.28 12.15 -11.50
N ARG A 204 -13.18 12.98 -10.45
CA ARG A 204 -11.92 13.22 -9.71
C ARG A 204 -11.42 11.96 -9.01
N LEU A 205 -12.32 11.18 -8.39
CA LEU A 205 -11.95 9.92 -7.76
C LEU A 205 -11.54 8.87 -8.80
N ALA A 206 -12.27 8.77 -9.92
CA ALA A 206 -11.89 7.90 -11.03
C ALA A 206 -10.48 8.21 -11.55
N GLY A 207 -10.16 9.50 -11.76
CA GLY A 207 -8.81 9.93 -12.13
C GLY A 207 -7.73 9.55 -11.11
N ARG A 208 -8.05 9.60 -9.81
CA ARG A 208 -7.14 9.14 -8.74
C ARG A 208 -6.94 7.63 -8.75
N LEU A 209 -7.99 6.84 -9.03
CA LEU A 209 -7.89 5.39 -9.14
C LEU A 209 -7.03 4.97 -10.34
N ILE A 210 -7.19 5.64 -11.48
CA ILE A 210 -6.34 5.45 -12.66
C ILE A 210 -4.89 5.82 -12.34
N GLY A 211 -4.66 7.00 -11.74
CA GLY A 211 -3.32 7.41 -11.30
C GLY A 211 -2.71 6.42 -10.28
N GLY A 212 -3.54 5.85 -9.41
CA GLY A 212 -3.16 4.79 -8.47
C GLY A 212 -2.69 3.53 -9.18
N ALA A 213 -3.46 3.03 -10.15
CA ALA A 213 -3.11 1.86 -10.93
C ALA A 213 -1.81 2.06 -11.73
N LEU A 214 -1.62 3.23 -12.35
CA LEU A 214 -0.38 3.57 -13.06
C LEU A 214 0.82 3.67 -12.11
N THR A 215 0.62 4.28 -10.93
CA THR A 215 1.66 4.35 -9.90
C THR A 215 2.03 2.95 -9.42
N ALA A 216 1.06 2.07 -9.21
CA ALA A 216 1.30 0.70 -8.82
C ALA A 216 2.12 -0.07 -9.86
N LEU A 217 1.82 0.11 -11.15
CA LEU A 217 2.62 -0.45 -12.25
C LEU A 217 4.08 0.01 -12.17
N VAL A 218 4.32 1.32 -12.06
CA VAL A 218 5.67 1.86 -11.96
C VAL A 218 6.39 1.30 -10.72
N VAL A 219 5.71 1.27 -9.57
CA VAL A 219 6.28 0.72 -8.32
C VAL A 219 6.65 -0.74 -8.50
N VAL A 220 5.78 -1.58 -9.05
CA VAL A 220 6.06 -3.01 -9.25
C VAL A 220 7.24 -3.22 -10.22
N VAL A 221 7.28 -2.47 -11.33
CA VAL A 221 8.41 -2.56 -12.29
C VAL A 221 9.72 -2.15 -11.64
N VAL A 222 9.73 -1.04 -10.90
CA VAL A 222 10.93 -0.57 -10.18
C VAL A 222 11.32 -1.58 -9.10
N LEU A 223 10.36 -2.09 -8.34
CA LEU A 223 10.57 -3.07 -7.28
C LEU A 223 11.28 -4.31 -7.83
N GLN A 224 10.74 -4.90 -8.90
CA GLN A 224 11.32 -6.07 -9.58
C GLN A 224 12.71 -5.76 -10.17
N SER A 225 12.86 -4.63 -10.86
CA SER A 225 14.13 -4.27 -11.51
C SER A 225 15.25 -4.02 -10.50
N VAL A 226 14.95 -3.30 -9.41
CA VAL A 226 15.91 -3.04 -8.33
C VAL A 226 16.22 -4.32 -7.58
N ASN A 227 15.21 -5.17 -7.35
CA ASN A 227 15.41 -6.45 -6.69
C ASN A 227 16.42 -7.30 -7.46
N ASN A 228 16.18 -7.49 -8.76
CA ASN A 228 17.03 -8.30 -9.62
C ASN A 228 18.44 -7.71 -9.73
N ALA A 229 18.57 -6.38 -9.86
CA ALA A 229 19.87 -5.72 -9.96
C ALA A 229 20.72 -5.85 -8.67
N LEU A 230 20.09 -5.86 -7.50
CA LEU A 230 20.78 -5.88 -6.21
C LEU A 230 21.00 -7.28 -5.64
N PHE A 231 20.01 -8.16 -5.77
CA PHE A 231 19.97 -9.43 -5.02
C PHE A 231 20.27 -10.66 -5.87
N ASP A 232 19.90 -10.70 -7.16
CA ASP A 232 20.24 -11.86 -8.01
C ASP A 232 21.77 -12.10 -8.07
N PRO A 233 22.63 -11.06 -8.21
CA PRO A 233 24.09 -11.27 -8.20
C PRO A 233 24.64 -11.78 -6.86
N LEU A 234 23.88 -11.70 -5.77
CA LEU A 234 24.30 -12.13 -4.43
C LEU A 234 23.84 -13.55 -4.11
N PHE A 235 22.68 -13.96 -4.61
CA PHE A 235 21.99 -15.16 -4.14
C PHE A 235 21.72 -16.23 -5.21
N GLU A 236 21.79 -15.90 -6.51
CA GLU A 236 21.56 -16.88 -7.59
C GLU A 236 22.85 -17.44 -8.22
N ARG A 237 23.97 -17.40 -7.48
CA ARG A 237 25.24 -17.96 -7.94
C ARG A 237 25.37 -19.45 -7.69
#